data_AF-A0A6J3RB62-F1
#
_entry.id   AF-A0A6J3RB62-F1
#
_cell.length_a   1.000
_cell.length_b   1.000
_cell.length_c   1.000
_cell.angle_alpha   90.00
_cell.angle_beta   90.00
_cell.angle_gamma   90.00
#
_symmetry.space_group_name_H-M   'P 1'
#
loop_
_entity.id
_entity.type
_entity.pdbx_description
1 polymer ?
#
loop_
_entity_poly.entity_id
_entity_poly.type
_entity_poly.pdbx_seq_one_letter_code
_entity_poly.pdbx_strand_id
1 'polypeptide(L)'
;MRAEVPSLFLPLHTLHPATQLMKCLQRIMRAEEASGCQVPHRPWVSIRRVALLLLLLGMVIGCLVCSVRLTRKQQVDSAGWDLAELQLNHTGSRQDPRLRWQGSPALGRSFVHGPELDNGQLRIQRDGIYRLHIQVTLANCSSSTWTAKPLSATLSVAICFPTAHSISLLRLNFHQSCSVASQRLTFLAHGDILCTNLTPPLLPSRNADETFFGIQWVCP
;
A
#
# COMPACT_ATOMS: atom_id res chain seq x y z
N MET A 1 79.91 27.08 34.43
CA MET A 1 80.02 26.60 35.82
C MET A 1 79.34 25.24 35.90
N ARG A 2 79.95 24.38 36.71
CA ARG A 2 79.69 22.95 36.94
C ARG A 2 78.36 22.71 37.67
N ALA A 3 77.97 21.43 37.68
CA ALA A 3 77.11 20.73 38.64
C ALA A 3 75.64 20.61 38.20
N GLU A 4 75.15 19.41 37.86
CA GLU A 4 74.92 18.19 38.66
C GLU A 4 73.49 18.12 39.22
N VAL A 5 72.98 16.89 39.12
CA VAL A 5 71.76 16.26 39.64
C VAL A 5 71.45 16.67 41.11
N PRO A 6 70.19 16.57 41.57
CA PRO A 6 69.84 15.34 42.29
C PRO A 6 68.38 14.87 42.10
N SER A 7 68.24 13.56 41.86
CA SER A 7 67.04 12.80 42.23
C SER A 7 67.05 12.58 43.74
N LEU A 8 65.94 12.93 44.41
CA LEU A 8 65.68 12.55 45.79
C LEU A 8 64.35 11.79 45.90
N PHE A 9 64.47 10.56 46.39
CA PHE A 9 63.68 9.91 47.44
C PHE A 9 62.18 9.60 47.23
N LEU A 10 61.93 8.29 47.11
CA LEU A 10 61.02 7.43 47.89
C LEU A 10 59.60 7.91 48.21
N PRO A 11 58.62 7.02 47.92
CA PRO A 11 57.60 6.66 48.91
C PRO A 11 57.54 5.13 49.08
N LEU A 12 57.60 4.64 50.31
CA LEU A 12 56.46 4.31 51.17
C LEU A 12 55.77 2.99 50.77
N HIS A 13 56.08 1.96 51.58
CA HIS A 13 55.32 0.74 51.85
C HIS A 13 54.39 0.19 50.76
N THR A 14 54.82 -0.90 50.11
CA THR A 14 53.93 -1.83 49.40
C THR A 14 54.25 -3.27 49.79
N LEU A 15 53.59 -3.73 50.87
CA LEU A 15 53.37 -5.14 51.16
C LEU A 15 52.45 -5.72 50.08
N HIS A 16 52.84 -6.76 49.34
CA HIS A 16 51.91 -7.51 48.47
C HIS A 16 52.43 -8.95 48.17
N PRO A 17 51.56 -9.89 47.76
CA PRO A 17 51.11 -10.99 48.61
C PRO A 17 51.10 -12.29 47.78
N ALA A 18 52.25 -12.73 47.28
CA ALA A 18 52.31 -13.86 46.35
C ALA A 18 52.42 -15.23 47.06
N THR A 19 52.62 -15.26 48.37
CA THR A 19 52.95 -16.48 49.13
C THR A 19 51.80 -17.02 50.01
N GLN A 20 50.61 -16.41 49.98
CA GLN A 20 49.42 -16.87 50.73
C GLN A 20 48.30 -17.47 49.86
N LEU A 21 48.29 -17.22 48.55
CA LEU A 21 47.19 -17.69 47.68
C LEU A 21 47.26 -19.21 47.39
N MET A 22 48.47 -19.78 47.41
CA MET A 22 48.69 -21.19 47.04
C MET A 22 48.36 -22.17 48.18
N LYS A 23 48.39 -21.72 49.45
CA LYS A 23 47.97 -22.51 50.62
C LYS A 23 46.45 -22.45 50.88
N CYS A 24 45.76 -21.45 50.32
CA CYS A 24 44.30 -21.35 50.39
C CYS A 24 43.63 -22.30 49.38
N LEU A 25 44.18 -22.40 48.17
CA LEU A 25 43.66 -23.31 47.13
C LEU A 25 43.81 -24.81 47.47
N GLN A 26 44.82 -25.19 48.27
CA GLN A 26 45.00 -26.58 48.70
C GLN A 26 44.05 -27.00 49.85
N ARG A 27 43.42 -26.05 50.55
CA ARG A 27 42.37 -26.33 51.55
C ARG A 27 40.97 -26.48 50.94
N ILE A 28 40.76 -26.03 49.70
CA ILE A 28 39.45 -26.08 49.05
C ILE A 28 39.17 -27.44 48.39
N MET A 29 40.19 -28.27 48.11
CA MET A 29 40.01 -29.57 47.43
C MET A 29 39.92 -30.82 48.32
N ARG A 30 39.86 -30.73 49.66
CA ARG A 30 39.76 -31.93 50.53
C ARG A 30 38.87 -31.77 51.76
N ALA A 31 37.69 -31.20 51.55
CA ALA A 31 36.60 -31.29 52.53
C ALA A 31 35.28 -31.67 51.84
N GLU A 32 35.34 -32.63 50.91
CA GLU A 32 34.21 -33.52 50.69
C GLU A 32 34.30 -34.61 51.75
N GLU A 33 33.53 -34.46 52.82
CA GLU A 33 32.79 -35.51 53.53
C GLU A 33 32.39 -35.00 54.91
N ALA A 34 31.17 -34.47 55.01
CA ALA A 34 30.21 -34.72 56.09
C ALA A 34 29.10 -33.65 56.07
N SER A 35 27.92 -34.06 56.51
CA SER A 35 26.71 -33.26 56.72
C SER A 35 25.82 -33.06 55.49
N GLY A 36 24.90 -34.00 55.32
CA GLY A 36 23.80 -33.90 54.38
C GLY A 36 22.95 -32.64 54.60
N CYS A 37 22.75 -31.90 53.53
CA CYS A 37 21.60 -31.04 53.33
C CYS A 37 21.14 -31.27 51.89
N GLN A 38 19.98 -31.88 51.71
CA GLN A 38 19.34 -31.97 50.40
C GLN A 38 19.05 -30.54 49.90
N VAL A 39 19.74 -30.12 48.85
CA VAL A 39 19.41 -28.92 48.10
C VAL A 39 18.10 -29.19 47.34
N PRO A 40 17.05 -28.36 47.49
CA PRO A 40 15.83 -28.58 46.73
C PRO A 40 16.11 -28.25 45.25
N HIS A 41 16.14 -29.26 44.39
CA HIS A 41 16.22 -29.16 42.92
C HIS A 41 15.02 -28.45 42.25
N ARG A 42 14.29 -27.59 42.98
CA ARG A 42 13.02 -26.98 42.55
C ARG A 42 13.08 -25.70 41.70
N PRO A 43 14.14 -24.87 41.63
CA PRO A 43 14.03 -23.58 40.94
C PRO A 43 13.99 -23.72 39.41
N TRP A 44 14.60 -24.76 38.85
CA TRP A 44 14.70 -24.95 37.41
C TRP A 44 13.38 -25.37 36.75
N VAL A 45 12.55 -26.13 37.50
CA VAL A 45 11.20 -26.51 37.07
C VAL A 45 10.28 -25.29 37.04
N SER A 46 10.38 -24.41 38.04
CA SER A 46 9.60 -23.17 38.08
C SER A 46 9.98 -22.21 36.95
N ILE A 47 11.28 -22.04 36.67
CA ILE A 47 11.75 -21.21 35.55
C ILE A 47 11.29 -21.78 34.21
N ARG A 48 11.39 -23.11 34.00
CA ARG A 48 10.85 -23.77 32.79
C ARG A 48 9.35 -23.58 32.64
N ARG A 49 8.58 -23.68 33.73
CA ARG A 49 7.12 -23.45 33.72
C ARG A 49 6.78 -22.01 33.37
N VAL A 50 7.48 -21.04 33.93
CA VAL A 50 7.27 -19.61 33.61
C VAL A 50 7.63 -19.32 32.16
N ALA A 51 8.75 -19.84 31.66
CA ALA A 51 9.15 -19.70 30.26
C ALA A 51 8.12 -20.32 29.30
N LEU A 52 7.60 -21.50 29.64
CA LEU A 52 6.55 -22.17 28.87
C LEU A 52 5.26 -21.33 28.84
N LEU A 53 4.84 -20.77 29.98
CA LEU A 53 3.66 -19.91 30.07
C LEU A 53 3.81 -18.65 29.22
N LEU A 54 4.98 -18.02 29.23
CA LEU A 54 5.26 -16.84 28.39
C LEU A 54 5.25 -17.17 26.90
N LEU A 55 5.80 -18.33 26.51
CA LEU A 55 5.73 -18.83 25.13
C LEU A 55 4.29 -19.08 24.68
N LEU A 56 3.49 -19.73 25.53
CA LEU A 56 2.08 -19.98 25.25
C LEU A 56 1.29 -18.67 25.13
N LEU A 57 1.54 -17.71 26.02
CA LEU A 57 0.89 -16.40 25.97
C LEU A 57 1.26 -15.64 24.69
N GLY A 58 2.55 -15.64 24.30
CA GLY A 58 3.03 -15.05 23.07
C GLY A 58 2.41 -15.70 21.83
N MET A 59 2.28 -17.03 21.81
CA MET A 59 1.59 -17.77 20.74
C MET A 59 0.11 -17.41 20.66
N VAL A 60 -0.61 -17.34 21.79
CA VAL A 60 -2.03 -16.98 21.82
C VAL A 60 -2.24 -15.54 21.33
N ILE A 61 -1.43 -14.59 21.80
CA ILE A 61 -1.48 -13.20 21.34
C ILE A 61 -1.15 -13.11 19.85
N GLY A 62 -0.11 -13.82 19.39
CA GLY A 62 0.25 -13.89 17.98
C GLY A 62 -0.89 -14.45 17.12
N CYS A 63 -1.51 -15.55 17.55
CA CYS A 63 -2.67 -16.16 16.88
C CYS A 63 -3.88 -15.22 16.85
N LEU A 64 -4.18 -14.50 17.94
CA LEU A 64 -5.25 -13.49 18.00
C LEU A 64 -4.98 -12.31 17.06
N VAL A 65 -3.76 -11.79 17.04
CA VAL A 65 -3.39 -10.69 16.14
C VAL A 65 -3.44 -11.15 14.68
N CYS A 66 -2.93 -12.34 14.38
CA CYS A 66 -2.97 -12.93 13.03
C CYS A 66 -4.40 -13.20 12.57
N SER A 67 -5.27 -13.77 13.43
CA SER A 67 -6.66 -14.04 13.09
C SER A 67 -7.44 -12.73 12.88
N VAL A 68 -7.28 -11.73 13.75
CA VAL A 68 -7.91 -10.41 13.54
C VAL A 68 -7.44 -9.74 12.23
N ARG A 69 -6.15 -9.84 11.90
CA ARG A 69 -5.60 -9.32 10.63
C ARG A 69 -6.17 -10.07 9.42
N LEU A 70 -6.27 -11.40 9.49
CA LEU A 70 -6.84 -12.22 8.42
C LEU A 70 -8.34 -11.92 8.24
N THR A 71 -9.11 -11.88 9.32
CA THR A 71 -10.55 -11.59 9.26
C THR A 71 -10.80 -10.19 8.72
N ARG A 72 -10.00 -9.19 9.12
CA ARG A 72 -10.07 -7.84 8.54
C ARG A 72 -9.76 -7.85 7.05
N LYS A 73 -8.71 -8.56 6.61
CA LYS A 73 -8.35 -8.67 5.19
C LYS A 73 -9.45 -9.38 4.40
N GLN A 74 -10.00 -10.46 4.93
CA GLN A 74 -11.08 -11.21 4.28
C GLN A 74 -12.41 -10.47 4.28
N GLN A 75 -12.67 -9.59 5.25
CA GLN A 75 -13.85 -8.71 5.22
C GLN A 75 -13.70 -7.59 4.18
N VAL A 76 -12.47 -7.09 3.95
CA VAL A 76 -12.17 -6.20 2.82
C VAL A 76 -12.30 -6.95 1.48
N ASP A 77 -11.82 -8.19 1.40
CA ASP A 77 -11.88 -9.02 0.18
C ASP A 77 -13.30 -9.58 -0.11
N SER A 78 -14.16 -9.70 0.92
CA SER A 78 -15.54 -10.20 0.82
C SER A 78 -16.58 -9.08 0.66
N ALA A 79 -16.22 -7.84 0.94
CA ALA A 79 -17.03 -6.69 0.56
C ALA A 79 -16.89 -6.51 -0.95
N GLY A 80 -17.79 -7.12 -1.73
CA GLY A 80 -17.73 -7.28 -3.19
C GLY A 80 -16.95 -6.19 -3.92
N TRP A 81 -16.01 -6.61 -4.77
CA TRP A 81 -15.04 -5.74 -5.42
C TRP A 81 -15.74 -4.75 -6.35
N ASP A 82 -15.96 -3.51 -5.92
CA ASP A 82 -16.45 -2.48 -6.84
C ASP A 82 -15.32 -2.15 -7.83
N LEU A 83 -15.38 -2.76 -9.02
CA LEU A 83 -14.36 -2.75 -10.04
C LEU A 83 -15.01 -2.73 -11.43
N ALA A 84 -14.57 -1.81 -12.27
CA ALA A 84 -15.02 -1.73 -13.65
C ALA A 84 -13.85 -1.39 -14.57
N GLU A 85 -13.77 -2.09 -15.70
CA GLU A 85 -12.88 -1.78 -16.80
C GLU A 85 -13.74 -1.64 -18.06
N LEU A 86 -13.78 -0.44 -18.63
CA LEU A 86 -14.74 -0.09 -19.66
C LEU A 86 -14.06 0.27 -20.95
N GLN A 87 -14.68 -0.14 -22.05
CA GLN A 87 -14.28 0.24 -23.40
C GLN A 87 -15.24 1.26 -23.98
N LEU A 88 -14.72 2.09 -24.87
CA LEU A 88 -15.52 3.13 -25.50
C LEU A 88 -16.59 2.50 -26.41
N ASN A 89 -17.81 2.97 -26.27
CA ASN A 89 -18.85 2.72 -27.24
C ASN A 89 -18.71 3.65 -28.44
N HIS A 90 -18.48 3.05 -29.60
CA HIS A 90 -18.39 3.76 -30.87
C HIS A 90 -19.75 3.93 -31.58
N THR A 91 -20.83 3.32 -31.05
CA THR A 91 -22.18 3.48 -31.60
C THR A 91 -22.77 4.80 -31.09
N GLY A 92 -22.60 5.89 -31.85
CA GLY A 92 -23.16 7.19 -31.51
C GLY A 92 -22.74 8.30 -32.46
N SER A 93 -23.54 9.37 -32.54
CA SER A 93 -23.16 10.58 -33.25
C SER A 93 -22.13 11.36 -32.44
N ARG A 94 -21.03 11.76 -33.07
CA ARG A 94 -19.97 12.54 -32.43
C ARG A 94 -20.29 14.05 -32.39
N GLN A 95 -21.56 14.41 -32.23
CA GLN A 95 -21.96 15.77 -31.89
C GLN A 95 -22.05 15.96 -30.36
N ASP A 96 -22.28 14.87 -29.62
CA ASP A 96 -22.22 14.85 -28.16
C ASP A 96 -20.75 14.70 -27.70
N PRO A 97 -20.20 15.65 -26.91
CA PRO A 97 -18.86 15.50 -26.34
C PRO A 97 -18.76 14.33 -25.36
N ARG A 98 -19.89 13.88 -24.78
CA ARG A 98 -19.94 12.80 -23.80
C ARG A 98 -19.53 11.46 -24.41
N LEU A 99 -18.53 10.84 -23.81
CA LEU A 99 -18.11 9.49 -24.13
C LEU A 99 -19.05 8.50 -23.42
N ARG A 100 -19.50 7.50 -24.17
CA ARG A 100 -20.37 6.43 -23.70
C ARG A 100 -19.54 5.17 -23.57
N TRP A 101 -19.59 4.51 -22.44
CA TRP A 101 -18.78 3.33 -22.15
C TRP A 101 -19.60 2.06 -22.24
N GLN A 102 -18.92 0.92 -22.37
CA GLN A 102 -19.48 -0.43 -22.31
C GLN A 102 -18.63 -1.30 -21.39
N GLY A 103 -19.29 -2.24 -20.71
CA GLY A 103 -18.72 -3.06 -19.63
C GLY A 103 -18.90 -4.56 -19.86
N SER A 104 -18.84 -5.03 -21.10
CA SER A 104 -19.15 -6.42 -21.46
C SER A 104 -17.88 -7.27 -21.61
N PRO A 105 -17.78 -8.44 -20.94
CA PRO A 105 -16.68 -9.40 -21.15
C PRO A 105 -16.51 -9.86 -22.60
N ALA A 106 -17.57 -9.78 -23.42
CA ALA A 106 -17.49 -10.09 -24.85
C ALA A 106 -16.59 -9.11 -25.63
N LEU A 107 -16.26 -7.96 -25.04
CA LEU A 107 -15.39 -6.94 -25.63
C LEU A 107 -13.92 -7.14 -25.21
N GLY A 108 -13.54 -8.28 -24.64
CA GLY A 108 -12.17 -8.59 -24.24
C GLY A 108 -11.95 -8.30 -22.75
N ARG A 109 -11.07 -7.34 -22.41
CA ARG A 109 -10.74 -7.02 -21.00
C ARG A 109 -11.76 -6.12 -20.30
N SER A 110 -12.93 -5.91 -20.91
CA SER A 110 -13.98 -5.05 -20.34
C SER A 110 -14.91 -5.84 -19.42
N PHE A 111 -15.27 -5.28 -18.27
CA PHE A 111 -16.19 -5.89 -17.32
C PHE A 111 -16.69 -4.84 -16.32
N VAL A 112 -17.77 -5.17 -15.61
CA VAL A 112 -18.33 -4.38 -14.51
C VAL A 112 -18.72 -5.31 -13.37
N HIS A 113 -18.27 -5.00 -12.16
CA HIS A 113 -18.62 -5.72 -10.94
C HIS A 113 -18.82 -4.72 -9.80
N GLY A 114 -20.03 -4.61 -9.25
CA GLY A 114 -20.37 -3.63 -8.20
C GLY A 114 -21.10 -2.39 -8.74
N PRO A 115 -20.41 -1.46 -9.42
CA PRO A 115 -21.03 -0.30 -10.06
C PRO A 115 -22.05 -0.68 -11.12
N GLU A 116 -22.93 0.25 -11.48
CA GLU A 116 -23.90 0.08 -12.56
C GLU A 116 -23.54 0.95 -13.75
N LEU A 117 -23.96 0.54 -14.95
CA LEU A 117 -23.74 1.31 -16.17
C LEU A 117 -25.09 1.81 -16.71
N ASP A 118 -25.35 3.10 -16.55
CA ASP A 118 -26.57 3.78 -16.98
C ASP A 118 -26.29 4.59 -18.24
N ASN A 119 -26.80 4.10 -19.38
CA ASN A 119 -26.58 4.70 -20.70
C ASN A 119 -25.09 5.01 -20.96
N GLY A 120 -24.21 4.06 -20.61
CA GLY A 120 -22.77 4.17 -20.77
C GLY A 120 -22.09 5.17 -19.81
N GLN A 121 -22.75 5.63 -18.76
CA GLN A 121 -22.16 6.38 -17.64
C GLN A 121 -22.13 5.49 -16.39
N LEU A 122 -21.07 5.59 -15.60
CA LEU A 122 -20.87 4.67 -14.47
C LEU A 122 -21.51 5.24 -13.21
N ARG A 123 -22.44 4.51 -12.58
CA ARG A 123 -23.10 4.87 -11.33
C ARG A 123 -22.50 4.09 -10.17
N ILE A 124 -22.06 4.83 -9.16
CA ILE A 124 -21.41 4.29 -7.96
C ILE A 124 -22.46 3.70 -7.02
N GLN A 125 -22.19 2.49 -6.52
CA GLN A 125 -23.10 1.76 -5.63
C GLN A 125 -22.62 1.70 -4.19
N ARG A 126 -21.38 2.11 -3.92
CA ARG A 126 -20.78 2.10 -2.59
C ARG A 126 -19.92 3.33 -2.34
N ASP A 127 -20.02 3.89 -1.14
CA ASP A 127 -19.14 4.98 -0.71
C ASP A 127 -17.69 4.51 -0.57
N GLY A 128 -16.74 5.41 -0.85
CA GLY A 128 -15.35 5.22 -0.47
C GLY A 128 -14.36 5.89 -1.39
N ILE A 129 -13.08 5.56 -1.18
CA ILE A 129 -11.99 5.99 -2.04
C ILE A 129 -11.83 5.02 -3.20
N TYR A 130 -11.95 5.54 -4.41
CA TYR A 130 -11.74 4.82 -5.65
C TYR A 130 -10.44 5.25 -6.31
N ARG A 131 -9.72 4.28 -6.87
CA ARG A 131 -8.71 4.51 -7.90
C ARG A 131 -9.42 4.59 -9.23
N LEU A 132 -9.41 5.77 -9.81
CA LEU A 132 -9.93 6.06 -11.13
C LEU A 132 -8.76 6.11 -12.12
N HIS A 133 -8.90 5.45 -13.27
CA HIS A 133 -7.94 5.57 -14.37
C HIS A 133 -8.65 5.74 -15.71
N ILE A 134 -8.05 6.53 -16.58
CA ILE A 134 -8.57 6.77 -17.93
C ILE A 134 -7.41 6.98 -18.89
N GLN A 135 -7.55 6.42 -20.08
CA GLN A 135 -6.70 6.72 -21.22
C GLN A 135 -7.59 6.97 -22.43
N VAL A 136 -7.29 8.03 -23.17
CA VAL A 136 -7.97 8.31 -24.44
C VAL A 136 -6.91 8.70 -25.46
N THR A 137 -6.95 8.00 -26.59
CA THR A 137 -6.14 8.30 -27.76
C THR A 137 -7.07 8.77 -28.88
N LEU A 138 -6.71 9.82 -29.60
CA LEU A 138 -7.52 10.32 -30.73
C LEU A 138 -7.28 9.46 -31.98
N ALA A 139 -8.29 9.34 -32.83
CA ALA A 139 -8.21 8.59 -34.09
C ALA A 139 -7.24 9.24 -35.08
N ASN A 140 -6.57 8.44 -35.91
CA ASN A 140 -5.59 8.86 -36.93
C ASN A 140 -4.25 9.40 -36.38
N CYS A 141 -4.00 9.20 -35.09
CA CYS A 141 -2.80 9.57 -34.33
C CYS A 141 -1.46 9.27 -35.04
N SER A 142 -1.40 8.13 -35.71
CA SER A 142 -0.23 7.58 -36.40
C SER A 142 -0.20 7.89 -37.90
N SER A 143 -1.18 8.64 -38.44
CA SER A 143 -1.20 9.02 -39.86
C SER A 143 -0.25 10.19 -40.12
N SER A 144 0.55 10.09 -41.19
CA SER A 144 1.37 11.20 -41.70
C SER A 144 0.54 12.42 -42.14
N THR A 145 -0.77 12.23 -42.30
CA THR A 145 -1.76 13.26 -42.61
C THR A 145 -2.34 13.98 -41.39
N TRP A 146 -1.81 13.77 -40.17
CA TRP A 146 -2.19 14.53 -38.98
C TRP A 146 -1.80 16.01 -39.13
N THR A 147 -2.66 16.79 -39.76
CA THR A 147 -2.44 18.21 -40.08
C THR A 147 -3.03 19.16 -39.04
N ALA A 148 -3.99 18.69 -38.22
CA ALA A 148 -4.63 19.49 -37.18
C ALA A 148 -4.14 19.06 -35.79
N LYS A 149 -3.18 19.80 -35.21
CA LYS A 149 -2.78 19.61 -33.81
C LYS A 149 -4.00 19.85 -32.90
N PRO A 150 -4.30 18.95 -31.94
CA PRO A 150 -5.48 19.06 -31.08
C PRO A 150 -5.21 20.03 -29.91
N LEU A 151 -4.71 21.24 -30.21
CA LEU A 151 -4.25 22.23 -29.24
C LEU A 151 -5.30 22.59 -28.18
N SER A 152 -6.58 22.51 -28.54
CA SER A 152 -7.71 22.80 -27.67
C SER A 152 -8.44 21.56 -27.13
N ALA A 153 -7.99 20.35 -27.48
CA ALA A 153 -8.68 19.14 -27.06
C ALA A 153 -8.47 18.90 -25.56
N THR A 154 -9.57 18.64 -24.88
CA THR A 154 -9.66 18.41 -23.44
C THR A 154 -10.49 17.17 -23.19
N LEU A 155 -9.97 16.26 -22.38
CA LEU A 155 -10.72 15.19 -21.74
C LEU A 155 -11.04 15.59 -20.31
N SER A 156 -12.30 15.51 -19.90
CA SER A 156 -12.69 15.68 -18.51
C SER A 156 -13.43 14.47 -17.97
N VAL A 157 -13.25 14.23 -16.67
CA VAL A 157 -14.04 13.28 -15.89
C VAL A 157 -14.69 14.06 -14.75
N ALA A 158 -15.98 13.88 -14.56
CA ALA A 158 -16.76 14.64 -13.59
C ALA A 158 -17.86 13.78 -12.96
N ILE A 159 -18.32 14.20 -11.78
CA ILE A 159 -19.59 13.74 -11.22
C ILE A 159 -20.69 14.57 -11.86
N CYS A 160 -21.60 13.90 -12.56
CA CYS A 160 -22.75 14.50 -13.23
C CYS A 160 -23.96 14.52 -12.30
N PHE A 161 -24.63 15.67 -12.23
CA PHE A 161 -25.93 15.80 -11.59
C PHE A 161 -27.04 15.99 -12.64
N PRO A 162 -28.29 15.60 -12.33
CA PRO A 162 -29.45 15.84 -13.20
C PRO A 162 -29.71 17.33 -13.42
N THR A 163 -29.47 18.14 -12.39
CA THR A 163 -29.41 19.60 -12.49
C THR A 163 -28.04 19.95 -13.05
N ALA A 164 -27.95 20.81 -14.08
CA ALA A 164 -26.80 21.02 -14.98
C ALA A 164 -25.43 21.44 -14.33
N HIS A 165 -25.25 21.24 -13.04
CA HIS A 165 -24.00 21.31 -12.32
C HIS A 165 -23.22 19.99 -12.46
N SER A 166 -21.89 20.09 -12.56
CA SER A 166 -21.00 18.93 -12.50
C SER A 166 -19.78 19.28 -11.66
N ILE A 167 -19.24 18.28 -10.97
CA ILE A 167 -18.03 18.43 -10.17
C ILE A 167 -16.88 17.78 -10.92
N SER A 168 -15.92 18.59 -11.37
CA SER A 168 -14.76 18.11 -12.12
C SER A 168 -13.82 17.31 -11.23
N LEU A 169 -13.63 16.02 -11.55
CA LEU A 169 -12.67 15.14 -10.89
C LEU A 169 -11.30 15.18 -11.59
N LEU A 170 -11.31 15.32 -12.91
CA LEU A 170 -10.11 15.33 -13.74
C LEU A 170 -10.33 16.20 -14.97
N ARG A 171 -9.29 16.93 -15.38
CA ARG A 171 -9.25 17.63 -16.66
C ARG A 171 -7.86 17.49 -17.26
N LEU A 172 -7.78 16.81 -18.40
CA LEU A 172 -6.54 16.55 -19.14
C LEU A 172 -6.59 17.31 -20.46
N ASN A 173 -5.51 18.02 -20.78
CA ASN A 173 -5.35 18.68 -22.06
C ASN A 173 -4.42 17.84 -22.94
N PHE A 174 -4.79 17.67 -24.21
CA PHE A 174 -3.97 16.94 -25.17
C PHE A 174 -2.73 17.73 -25.57
N HIS A 175 -2.79 19.07 -25.53
CA HIS A 175 -1.71 19.95 -25.95
C HIS A 175 -1.19 19.59 -27.36
N GLN A 176 0.02 19.05 -27.45
CA GLN A 176 0.63 18.56 -28.70
C GLN A 176 0.66 17.02 -28.79
N SER A 177 0.18 16.34 -27.76
CA SER A 177 -0.01 14.89 -27.75
C SER A 177 -1.34 14.53 -28.40
N CYS A 178 -1.42 13.30 -28.89
CA CYS A 178 -2.65 12.72 -29.42
C CYS A 178 -3.24 11.66 -28.46
N SER A 179 -2.55 11.37 -27.36
CA SER A 179 -3.06 10.58 -26.23
C SER A 179 -2.91 11.33 -24.91
N VAL A 180 -3.84 11.08 -24.00
CA VAL A 180 -3.78 11.50 -22.60
C VAL A 180 -4.16 10.32 -21.71
N ALA A 181 -3.48 10.22 -20.57
CA ALA A 181 -3.77 9.22 -19.57
C ALA A 181 -3.67 9.84 -18.18
N SER A 182 -4.45 9.34 -17.23
CA SER A 182 -4.31 9.71 -15.83
C SER A 182 -4.86 8.61 -14.93
N GLN A 183 -4.30 8.56 -13.73
CA GLN A 183 -4.81 7.76 -12.63
C GLN A 183 -4.86 8.63 -11.37
N ARG A 184 -5.97 8.57 -10.64
CA ARG A 184 -6.20 9.40 -9.45
C ARG A 184 -7.00 8.64 -8.40
N LEU A 185 -6.70 8.88 -7.12
CA LEU A 185 -7.57 8.51 -6.01
C LEU A 185 -8.59 9.63 -5.77
N THR A 186 -9.87 9.27 -5.68
CA THR A 186 -10.95 10.22 -5.39
C THR A 186 -12.00 9.54 -4.51
N PHE A 187 -12.57 10.31 -3.60
CA PHE A 187 -13.78 9.87 -2.91
C PHE A 187 -14.96 9.92 -3.88
N LEU A 188 -15.81 8.88 -3.85
CA LEU A 188 -17.07 8.82 -4.57
C LEU A 188 -18.15 8.31 -3.61
N ALA A 189 -19.33 8.91 -3.69
CA ALA A 189 -20.50 8.54 -2.91
C ALA A 189 -21.44 7.63 -3.70
N HIS A 190 -22.23 6.85 -2.99
CA HIS A 190 -23.34 6.08 -3.51
C HIS A 190 -24.29 7.01 -4.29
N GLY A 191 -24.61 6.61 -5.52
CA GLY A 191 -25.45 7.36 -6.44
C GLY A 191 -24.68 8.36 -7.31
N ASP A 192 -23.39 8.62 -7.07
CA ASP A 192 -22.59 9.46 -7.98
C ASP A 192 -22.57 8.85 -9.38
N ILE A 193 -22.79 9.69 -10.40
CA ILE A 193 -22.71 9.28 -11.80
C ILE A 193 -21.46 9.90 -12.42
N LEU A 194 -20.53 9.05 -12.86
CA LEU A 194 -19.32 9.48 -13.53
C LEU A 194 -19.58 9.70 -15.02
N CYS A 195 -19.32 10.93 -15.45
CA CYS A 195 -19.34 11.31 -16.85
C CYS A 195 -17.95 11.65 -17.34
N THR A 196 -17.73 11.35 -18.62
CA THR A 196 -16.49 11.67 -19.31
C THR A 196 -16.80 12.45 -20.58
N ASN A 197 -16.20 13.61 -20.76
CA ASN A 197 -16.41 14.44 -21.95
C ASN A 197 -15.09 14.66 -22.68
N LEU A 198 -15.12 14.55 -24.00
CA LEU A 198 -14.01 14.91 -24.86
C LEU A 198 -14.45 16.07 -25.77
N THR A 199 -13.83 17.23 -25.56
CA THR A 199 -14.16 18.51 -26.21
C THR A 199 -12.93 19.05 -26.97
N PRO A 200 -13.07 19.52 -28.22
CA PRO A 200 -14.26 19.42 -29.08
C PRO A 200 -14.58 17.94 -29.36
N PRO A 201 -15.74 17.61 -29.97
CA PRO A 201 -16.17 16.22 -30.12
C PRO A 201 -15.36 15.51 -31.23
N LEU A 202 -14.09 15.26 -30.93
CA LEU A 202 -13.11 14.58 -31.77
C LEU A 202 -13.28 13.07 -31.65
N LEU A 203 -12.96 12.34 -32.70
CA LEU A 203 -13.07 10.88 -32.71
C LEU A 203 -11.93 10.23 -31.91
N PRO A 204 -12.22 9.40 -30.90
CA PRO A 204 -11.22 8.55 -30.26
C PRO A 204 -10.82 7.36 -31.14
N SER A 205 -9.65 6.79 -30.88
CA SER A 205 -9.15 5.56 -31.51
C SER A 205 -10.13 4.40 -31.27
N ARG A 206 -10.26 3.54 -32.28
CA ARG A 206 -11.05 2.29 -32.17
C ARG A 206 -10.29 1.16 -31.49
N ASN A 207 -9.02 1.35 -31.21
CA ASN A 207 -8.23 0.37 -30.49
C ASN A 207 -8.60 0.39 -29.00
N ALA A 208 -9.15 -0.73 -28.51
CA ALA A 208 -9.57 -0.90 -27.13
C ALA A 208 -8.39 -0.82 -26.13
N ASP A 209 -7.16 -1.09 -26.57
CA ASP A 209 -5.96 -0.95 -25.74
C ASP A 209 -5.50 0.52 -25.62
N GLU A 210 -6.04 1.42 -26.45
CA GLU A 210 -5.65 2.83 -26.50
C GLU A 210 -6.69 3.76 -25.87
N THR A 211 -7.94 3.31 -25.72
CA THR A 211 -9.05 4.11 -25.15
C THR A 211 -9.89 3.27 -24.19
N PHE A 212 -9.74 3.54 -22.90
CA PHE A 212 -10.42 2.80 -21.82
C PHE A 212 -10.62 3.69 -20.58
N PHE A 213 -11.58 3.31 -19.74
CA PHE A 213 -11.90 3.98 -18.49
C PHE A 213 -12.21 2.93 -17.42
N GLY A 214 -11.64 3.08 -16.23
CA GLY A 214 -11.89 2.14 -15.15
C GLY A 214 -11.86 2.76 -13.77
N ILE A 215 -12.45 2.04 -12.83
CA ILE A 215 -12.43 2.36 -11.41
C ILE A 215 -12.20 1.10 -10.60
N GLN A 216 -11.56 1.26 -9.44
CA GLN A 216 -11.39 0.23 -8.42
C GLN A 216 -11.61 0.83 -7.04
N TRP A 217 -12.53 0.28 -6.27
CA TRP A 217 -12.69 0.63 -4.86
C TRP A 217 -11.47 0.18 -4.06
N VAL A 218 -10.93 1.06 -3.23
CA VAL A 218 -9.69 0.83 -2.48
C VAL A 218 -9.99 0.67 -0.99
N CYS A 219 -10.77 1.58 -0.43
CA CYS A 219 -11.13 1.56 0.99
C CYS A 219 -12.41 2.38 1.20
N PRO A 220 -13.13 2.14 2.31
CA PRO A 220 -14.23 3.01 2.72
C PRO A 220 -13.74 4.42 3.04
#